data_AF-A0A9N9MKG9-F1
#
_entry.id   AF-A0A9N9MKG9-F1
#
_cell.length_a   1.000
_cell.length_b   1.000
_cell.length_c   1.000
_cell.angle_alpha   90.00
_cell.angle_beta   90.00
_cell.angle_gamma   90.00
#
_symmetry.space_group_name_H-M   'P 1'
#
loop_
_entity.id
_entity.type
_entity.pdbx_description
1 polymer ?
#
loop_
_entity_poly.entity_id
_entity_poly.type
_entity_poly.pdbx_seq_one_letter_code
_entity_poly.pdbx_strand_id
1 'polypeptide(L)'
;MGADMCECFDEAVKALSPKSLIYDEVKDYTKYFKATYLKACEYSGKFKCLTHGDCWSNNMLFKYSQTGKLEDIKLIDFQLTRESSPIHDLSYFFYCGASKNDFANLESYLKIYHESLSNVMRQCGEDANILFPYKDLVREWKENALLGVFWGIHLWYIKLLPKEEYEQVLKGTDKMTPAEVQDFFKQLMRKTIASDAYKERASAILIHAYEFGVITKGKIVREN
;
A
#
# COMPACT_ATOMS: atom_id res chain seq x y z
N MET A 1 9.53 -10.62 6.84
CA MET A 1 8.44 -10.07 6.00
C MET A 1 7.07 -10.48 6.52
N GLY A 2 6.69 -11.77 6.50
CA GLY A 2 5.35 -12.17 6.97
C GLY A 2 5.08 -11.86 8.45
N ALA A 3 6.00 -12.19 9.36
CA ALA A 3 5.84 -11.92 10.79
C ALA A 3 5.80 -10.42 11.12
N ASP A 4 6.70 -9.64 10.52
CA ASP A 4 6.79 -8.19 10.76
C ASP A 4 5.55 -7.45 10.24
N MET A 5 4.99 -7.90 9.13
CA MET A 5 3.75 -7.34 8.59
C MET A 5 2.56 -7.61 9.50
N CYS A 6 2.48 -8.81 10.08
CA CYS A 6 1.45 -9.13 11.07
C CYS A 6 1.57 -8.25 12.31
N GLU A 7 2.78 -8.07 12.85
CA GLU A 7 3.03 -7.20 14.00
C GLU A 7 2.64 -5.73 13.71
N CYS A 8 3.02 -5.21 12.53
CA CYS A 8 2.62 -3.88 12.08
C CYS A 8 1.08 -3.71 12.02
N PHE A 9 0.39 -4.69 11.46
CA PHE A 9 -1.07 -4.65 11.33
C PHE A 9 -1.77 -4.75 12.69
N ASP A 10 -1.34 -5.64 13.56
CA ASP A 10 -1.93 -5.81 14.88
C ASP A 10 -1.75 -4.55 15.74
N GLU A 11 -0.59 -3.89 15.64
CA GLU A 11 -0.36 -2.60 16.30
C GLU A 11 -1.17 -1.46 15.66
N ALA A 12 -1.37 -1.46 14.34
CA ALA A 12 -2.28 -0.53 13.68
C ALA A 12 -3.73 -0.68 14.17
N VAL A 13 -4.18 -1.91 14.43
CA VAL A 13 -5.49 -2.19 15.02
C VAL A 13 -5.56 -1.66 16.46
N LYS A 14 -4.53 -1.90 17.28
CA LYS A 14 -4.46 -1.37 18.66
C LYS A 14 -4.42 0.16 18.71
N ALA A 15 -3.86 0.78 17.68
CA ALA A 15 -3.77 2.23 17.54
C ALA A 15 -5.11 2.91 17.20
N LEU A 16 -6.14 2.13 16.86
CA LEU A 16 -7.48 2.69 16.66
C LEU A 16 -7.96 3.41 17.92
N SER A 17 -8.68 4.52 17.72
CA SER A 17 -9.27 5.28 18.83
C SER A 17 -10.08 4.36 19.76
N PRO A 18 -10.09 4.58 21.08
CA PRO A 18 -10.95 3.85 22.02
C PRO A 18 -12.46 3.91 21.71
N LYS A 19 -12.90 4.83 20.83
CA LYS A 19 -14.29 4.93 20.35
C LYS A 19 -14.50 4.32 18.95
N SER A 20 -13.49 3.62 18.41
CA SER A 20 -13.50 3.14 17.05
C SER A 20 -14.54 2.04 16.86
N LEU A 21 -15.56 2.33 16.05
CA LEU A 21 -16.58 1.36 15.64
C LEU A 21 -16.01 0.25 14.73
N ILE A 22 -14.78 0.39 14.25
CA ILE A 22 -14.17 -0.53 13.28
C ILE A 22 -13.23 -1.55 13.92
N TYR A 23 -12.91 -1.44 15.22
CA TYR A 23 -11.95 -2.34 15.88
C TYR A 23 -12.32 -3.81 15.70
N ASP A 24 -13.58 -4.16 16.03
CA ASP A 24 -14.08 -5.53 15.88
C ASP A 24 -14.11 -6.01 14.43
N GLU A 25 -14.17 -5.09 13.48
CA GLU A 25 -14.14 -5.41 12.06
C GLU A 25 -12.74 -5.78 11.60
N VAL A 26 -11.72 -5.05 12.06
CA VAL A 26 -10.36 -5.19 11.52
C VAL A 26 -9.45 -6.09 12.35
N LYS A 27 -9.78 -6.40 13.61
CA LYS A 27 -8.87 -7.09 14.53
C LYS A 27 -8.35 -8.45 14.06
N ASP A 28 -9.12 -9.13 13.23
CA ASP A 28 -8.75 -10.44 12.71
C ASP A 28 -8.21 -10.37 11.26
N TYR A 29 -8.06 -9.18 10.67
CA TYR A 29 -7.74 -9.07 9.25
C TYR A 29 -6.34 -9.59 8.89
N THR A 30 -5.40 -9.53 9.84
CA THR A 30 -4.03 -10.03 9.68
C THR A 30 -3.99 -11.48 9.16
N LYS A 31 -4.92 -12.35 9.57
CA LYS A 31 -4.97 -13.75 9.13
C LYS A 31 -5.21 -13.91 7.61
N TYR A 32 -5.78 -12.89 6.96
CA TYR A 32 -6.05 -12.90 5.54
C TYR A 32 -4.90 -12.39 4.69
N PHE A 33 -3.80 -11.91 5.28
CA PHE A 33 -2.67 -11.40 4.51
C PHE A 33 -2.17 -12.42 3.48
N LYS A 34 -1.89 -13.65 3.92
CA LYS A 34 -1.39 -14.71 3.03
C LYS A 34 -2.35 -15.00 1.88
N ALA A 35 -3.65 -15.14 2.18
CA ALA A 35 -4.66 -15.41 1.17
C ALA A 35 -4.82 -14.23 0.20
N THR A 36 -4.79 -13.00 0.70
CA THR A 36 -4.86 -11.76 -0.11
C THR A 36 -3.65 -11.67 -1.05
N TYR A 37 -2.45 -11.96 -0.55
CA TYR A 37 -1.24 -11.96 -1.35
C TYR A 37 -1.28 -13.04 -2.44
N LEU A 38 -1.66 -14.27 -2.10
CA LEU A 38 -1.79 -15.36 -3.08
C LEU A 38 -2.84 -15.05 -4.14
N LYS A 39 -4.01 -14.51 -3.75
CA LYS A 39 -5.05 -14.05 -4.68
C LYS A 39 -4.52 -12.99 -5.66
N ALA A 40 -3.62 -12.12 -5.23
CA ALA A 40 -2.97 -11.15 -6.11
C ALA A 40 -1.96 -11.79 -7.06
N CYS A 41 -1.19 -12.78 -6.60
CA CYS A 41 -0.26 -13.54 -7.43
C CYS A 41 -0.97 -14.42 -8.48
N GLU A 42 -2.15 -14.92 -8.14
CA GLU A 42 -2.96 -15.83 -8.97
C GLU A 42 -4.17 -15.12 -9.58
N TYR A 43 -4.15 -13.79 -9.66
CA TYR A 43 -5.30 -13.00 -10.08
C TYR A 43 -5.74 -13.36 -11.50
N SER A 44 -6.96 -13.85 -11.62
CA SER A 44 -7.57 -14.30 -12.88
C SER A 44 -8.79 -13.46 -13.30
N GLY A 45 -8.91 -12.23 -12.78
CA GLY A 45 -10.03 -11.35 -13.08
C GLY A 45 -9.99 -10.78 -14.51
N LYS A 46 -11.15 -10.28 -14.97
CA LYS A 46 -11.34 -9.79 -16.34
C LYS A 46 -10.37 -8.67 -16.74
N PHE A 47 -10.02 -7.79 -15.80
CA PHE A 47 -9.23 -6.60 -16.06
C PHE A 47 -7.75 -6.77 -15.72
N LYS A 48 -7.25 -8.01 -15.75
CA LYS A 48 -5.84 -8.28 -15.47
C LYS A 48 -4.93 -7.49 -16.42
N CYS A 49 -3.85 -6.96 -15.88
CA CYS A 49 -2.80 -6.30 -16.65
C CYS A 49 -1.43 -6.66 -16.08
N LEU A 50 -0.37 -6.32 -16.81
CA LEU A 50 0.97 -6.40 -16.26
C LEU A 50 1.15 -5.29 -15.22
N THR A 51 1.38 -5.68 -13.98
CA THR A 51 1.66 -4.77 -12.85
C THR A 51 3.15 -4.74 -12.55
N HIS A 52 3.64 -3.61 -12.06
CA HIS A 52 5.01 -3.47 -11.54
C HIS A 52 5.22 -4.34 -10.30
N GLY A 53 4.21 -4.45 -9.44
CA GLY A 53 4.20 -5.32 -8.26
C GLY A 53 5.03 -4.81 -7.07
N ASP A 54 5.75 -3.69 -7.22
CA ASP A 54 6.47 -2.96 -6.17
C ASP A 54 6.39 -1.44 -6.39
N CYS A 55 5.18 -0.93 -6.66
CA CYS A 55 4.95 0.43 -7.14
C CYS A 55 4.88 1.47 -5.99
N TRP A 56 5.99 1.70 -5.30
CA TRP A 56 6.10 2.75 -4.26
C TRP A 56 7.18 3.79 -4.61
N SER A 57 7.17 4.91 -3.89
CA SER A 57 7.97 6.10 -4.20
C SER A 57 9.47 5.86 -4.38
N ASN A 58 10.05 4.84 -3.72
CA ASN A 58 11.48 4.56 -3.84
C ASN A 58 11.85 3.92 -5.19
N ASN A 59 10.89 3.34 -5.89
CA ASN A 59 11.06 2.74 -7.21
C ASN A 59 10.66 3.71 -8.33
N MET A 60 10.64 5.01 -8.02
CA MET A 60 10.31 6.09 -8.94
C MET A 60 11.47 7.09 -8.98
N LEU A 61 12.03 7.29 -10.17
CA LEU A 61 13.00 8.35 -10.45
C LEU A 61 12.26 9.59 -10.93
N PHE A 62 12.52 10.73 -10.28
CA PHE A 62 11.88 12.00 -10.58
C PHE A 62 12.87 12.93 -11.27
N LYS A 63 12.51 13.44 -12.45
CA LYS A 63 13.27 14.45 -13.17
C LYS A 63 12.70 15.82 -12.85
N TYR A 64 13.53 16.73 -12.33
CA TYR A 64 13.14 18.11 -12.06
C TYR A 64 13.87 19.08 -12.99
N SER A 65 13.19 20.14 -13.39
CA SER A 65 13.79 21.27 -14.11
C SER A 65 14.77 22.03 -13.21
N GLN A 66 15.55 22.94 -13.81
CA GLN A 66 16.38 23.89 -13.05
C GLN A 66 15.55 24.79 -12.11
N THR A 67 14.25 24.95 -12.36
CA THR A 67 13.32 25.71 -11.53
C THR A 67 12.60 24.86 -10.47
N GLY A 68 12.96 23.58 -10.33
CA GLY A 68 12.36 22.65 -9.36
C GLY A 68 11.00 22.08 -9.78
N LYS A 69 10.56 22.31 -11.02
CA LYS A 69 9.30 21.73 -11.54
C LYS A 69 9.52 20.27 -11.92
N LEU A 70 8.63 19.38 -11.52
CA LEU A 70 8.62 17.99 -11.98
C LEU A 70 8.39 17.95 -13.51
N GLU A 71 9.33 17.36 -14.24
CA GLU A 71 9.29 17.22 -15.70
C GLU A 71 8.90 15.81 -16.13
N ASP A 72 9.39 14.79 -15.44
CA ASP A 72 9.21 13.38 -15.83
C ASP A 72 9.35 12.42 -14.65
N ILE A 73 8.78 11.22 -14.78
CA ILE A 73 8.90 10.13 -13.81
C ILE A 73 9.29 8.85 -14.57
N LYS A 74 10.26 8.10 -14.05
CA LYS A 74 10.58 6.74 -14.54
C LYS A 74 10.47 5.71 -13.42
N LEU A 75 9.74 4.64 -13.69
CA LEU A 75 9.70 3.48 -12.80
C LEU A 75 10.96 2.63 -12.99
N ILE A 76 11.46 2.07 -11.90
CA ILE A 76 12.62 1.16 -11.86
C ILE A 76 12.31 -0.04 -10.96
N ASP A 77 13.17 -1.06 -10.98
CA ASP A 77 13.05 -2.26 -10.14
C ASP A 77 11.77 -3.09 -10.39
N PHE A 78 11.73 -3.70 -11.57
CA PHE A 78 10.63 -4.52 -12.05
C PHE A 78 10.66 -5.97 -11.51
N GLN A 79 11.40 -6.26 -10.42
CA GLN A 79 11.61 -7.62 -9.93
C GLN A 79 10.33 -8.36 -9.49
N LEU A 80 9.29 -7.61 -9.14
CA LEU A 80 7.98 -8.14 -8.75
C LEU A 80 6.93 -8.05 -9.86
N THR A 81 7.33 -7.82 -11.11
CA THR A 81 6.38 -7.69 -12.23
C THR A 81 5.59 -8.98 -12.46
N ARG A 82 4.27 -8.85 -12.61
CA ARG A 82 3.36 -9.99 -12.82
C ARG A 82 2.02 -9.55 -13.39
N GLU A 83 1.30 -10.48 -14.02
CA GLU A 83 -0.12 -10.27 -14.33
C GLU A 83 -0.92 -10.19 -13.03
N SER A 84 -1.68 -9.11 -12.86
CA SER A 84 -2.51 -8.92 -11.68
C SER A 84 -3.60 -7.87 -11.90
N SER A 85 -4.40 -7.57 -10.88
CA SER A 85 -5.33 -6.43 -10.93
C SER A 85 -4.54 -5.11 -10.96
N PRO A 86 -4.91 -4.12 -11.80
CA PRO A 86 -4.28 -2.80 -11.80
C PRO A 86 -4.37 -2.12 -10.42
N ILE A 87 -5.36 -2.50 -9.62
CA ILE A 87 -5.57 -2.00 -8.27
C ILE A 87 -4.40 -2.33 -7.35
N HIS A 88 -3.66 -3.42 -7.56
CA HIS A 88 -2.58 -3.78 -6.65
C HIS A 88 -1.46 -2.75 -6.67
N ASP A 89 -1.07 -2.23 -7.85
CA ASP A 89 -0.12 -1.12 -7.93
C ASP A 89 -0.72 0.19 -7.44
N LEU A 90 -1.96 0.51 -7.83
CA LEU A 90 -2.61 1.77 -7.47
C LEU A 90 -2.83 1.92 -5.98
N SER A 91 -3.37 0.88 -5.33
CA SER A 91 -3.63 0.87 -3.89
C SER A 91 -2.35 0.82 -3.08
N TYR A 92 -1.33 0.08 -3.54
CA TYR A 92 0.00 0.11 -2.95
C TYR A 92 0.56 1.54 -3.00
N PHE A 93 0.69 2.13 -4.18
CA PHE A 93 1.18 3.50 -4.35
C PHE A 93 0.43 4.50 -3.46
N PHE A 94 -0.90 4.43 -3.50
CA PHE A 94 -1.76 5.34 -2.75
C PHE A 94 -1.56 5.22 -1.24
N TYR A 95 -1.74 4.03 -0.65
CA TYR A 95 -1.64 3.88 0.81
C TYR A 95 -0.23 4.10 1.36
N CYS A 96 0.80 3.92 0.52
CA CYS A 96 2.18 4.20 0.92
C CYS A 96 2.60 5.66 0.77
N GLY A 97 1.91 6.46 -0.05
CA GLY A 97 2.30 7.84 -0.36
C GLY A 97 1.33 8.92 0.10
N ALA A 98 0.03 8.62 0.16
CA ALA A 98 -1.03 9.58 0.41
C ALA A 98 -1.04 10.09 1.86
N SER A 99 -1.35 11.37 2.03
CA SER A 99 -1.70 11.99 3.31
C SER A 99 -3.14 11.66 3.71
N LYS A 100 -3.50 11.96 4.96
CA LYS A 100 -4.90 11.85 5.43
C LYS A 100 -5.86 12.72 4.61
N ASN A 101 -5.40 13.86 4.11
CA ASN A 101 -6.21 14.72 3.23
C ASN A 101 -6.38 14.10 1.84
N ASP A 102 -5.39 13.38 1.35
CA ASP A 102 -5.45 12.71 0.05
C ASP A 102 -6.42 11.52 0.08
N PHE A 103 -6.57 10.85 1.23
CA PHE A 103 -7.59 9.81 1.44
C PHE A 103 -9.00 10.30 1.12
N ALA A 104 -9.37 11.50 1.58
CA ALA A 104 -10.68 12.09 1.26
C ALA A 104 -10.87 12.38 -0.24
N ASN A 105 -9.78 12.40 -1.02
CA ASN A 105 -9.77 12.70 -2.44
C ASN A 105 -9.50 11.47 -3.32
N LEU A 106 -9.57 10.24 -2.78
CA LEU A 106 -9.29 9.01 -3.53
C LEU A 106 -10.04 8.96 -4.88
N GLU A 107 -11.33 9.26 -4.90
CA GLU A 107 -12.12 9.22 -6.14
C GLU A 107 -11.57 10.16 -7.22
N SER A 108 -11.06 11.33 -6.85
CA SER A 108 -10.43 12.27 -7.76
C SER A 108 -9.14 11.69 -8.35
N TYR A 109 -8.31 11.02 -7.54
CA TYR A 109 -7.12 10.33 -8.05
C TYR A 109 -7.48 9.16 -8.97
N LEU A 110 -8.53 8.40 -8.65
CA LEU A 110 -9.02 7.35 -9.54
C LEU A 110 -9.54 7.91 -10.87
N LYS A 111 -10.16 9.09 -10.87
CA LYS A 111 -10.58 9.78 -12.10
C LYS A 111 -9.38 10.18 -12.93
N ILE A 112 -8.35 10.80 -12.33
CA ILE A 112 -7.12 11.16 -13.02
C ILE A 112 -6.46 9.93 -13.66
N TYR A 113 -6.38 8.82 -12.92
CA TYR A 113 -5.87 7.56 -13.47
C TYR A 113 -6.71 7.06 -14.64
N HIS A 114 -8.04 7.02 -14.50
CA HIS A 114 -8.95 6.55 -15.54
C HIS A 114 -8.92 7.42 -16.80
N GLU A 115 -8.84 8.74 -16.65
CA GLU A 115 -8.69 9.69 -17.76
C GLU A 115 -7.36 9.48 -18.50
N SER A 116 -6.27 9.29 -17.75
CA SER A 116 -4.94 9.01 -18.33
C SER A 116 -4.95 7.69 -19.10
N LEU A 117 -5.51 6.63 -18.50
CA LEU A 117 -5.67 5.33 -19.13
C LEU A 117 -6.53 5.43 -20.41
N SER A 118 -7.65 6.16 -20.34
CA SER A 118 -8.57 6.36 -21.46
C SER A 118 -7.88 7.07 -22.63
N ASN A 119 -7.03 8.05 -22.35
CA ASN A 119 -6.27 8.77 -23.37
C ASN A 119 -5.24 7.87 -24.06
N VAL A 120 -4.58 6.97 -23.32
CA VAL A 120 -3.65 6.00 -23.89
C VAL A 120 -4.40 4.95 -24.72
N MET A 121 -5.48 4.37 -24.19
CA MET A 121 -6.30 3.40 -24.92
C MET A 121 -6.85 3.97 -26.24
N ARG A 122 -7.30 5.22 -26.24
CA ARG A 122 -7.76 5.90 -27.46
C ARG A 122 -6.67 6.01 -28.51
N GLN A 123 -5.43 6.26 -28.11
CA GLN A 123 -4.28 6.29 -29.05
C GLN A 123 -3.98 4.90 -29.64
N CYS A 124 -4.34 3.83 -28.93
CA CYS A 124 -4.27 2.45 -29.42
C CYS A 124 -5.51 2.02 -30.23
N GLY A 125 -6.50 2.90 -30.44
CA GLY A 125 -7.75 2.57 -31.13
C GLY A 125 -8.81 1.88 -30.26
N GLU A 126 -8.65 1.90 -28.94
CA GLU A 126 -9.51 1.23 -27.97
C GLU A 126 -10.35 2.22 -27.13
N ASP A 127 -11.42 1.74 -26.50
CA ASP A 127 -12.27 2.53 -25.60
C ASP A 127 -12.29 1.98 -24.17
N ALA A 128 -11.75 2.76 -23.24
CA ALA A 128 -11.75 2.44 -21.82
C ALA A 128 -13.16 2.31 -21.23
N ASN A 129 -14.18 2.99 -21.77
CA ASN A 129 -15.57 2.85 -21.31
C ASN A 129 -16.18 1.50 -21.66
N ILE A 130 -15.50 0.71 -22.48
CA ILE A 130 -15.86 -0.67 -22.81
C ILE A 130 -14.91 -1.65 -22.12
N LEU A 131 -13.60 -1.42 -22.22
CA LEU A 131 -12.57 -2.34 -21.74
C LEU A 131 -12.38 -2.28 -20.22
N PHE A 132 -12.36 -1.10 -19.62
CA PHE A 132 -12.24 -0.92 -18.17
C PHE A 132 -12.95 0.35 -17.69
N PRO A 133 -14.29 0.32 -17.57
CA PRO A 133 -15.08 1.50 -17.23
C PRO A 133 -14.75 2.03 -15.82
N TYR A 134 -14.93 3.33 -15.58
CA TYR A 134 -14.62 3.94 -14.27
C TYR A 134 -15.37 3.28 -13.11
N LYS A 135 -16.63 2.89 -13.31
CA LYS A 135 -17.41 2.15 -12.30
C LYS A 135 -16.76 0.80 -11.93
N ASP A 136 -16.14 0.13 -12.91
CA ASP A 136 -15.46 -1.14 -12.71
C ASP A 136 -14.11 -0.91 -12.02
N LEU A 137 -13.41 0.20 -12.31
CA LEU A 137 -12.23 0.62 -11.55
C LEU A 137 -12.55 0.83 -10.06
N VAL A 138 -13.64 1.53 -9.74
CA VAL A 138 -14.07 1.74 -8.34
C VAL A 138 -14.50 0.43 -7.67
N ARG A 139 -15.18 -0.47 -8.41
CA ARG A 139 -15.54 -1.81 -7.90
C ARG A 139 -14.28 -2.64 -7.61
N GLU A 140 -13.38 -2.73 -8.57
CA GLU A 140 -12.10 -3.44 -8.44
C GLU A 140 -11.29 -2.88 -7.27
N TRP A 141 -11.29 -1.56 -7.06
CA TRP A 141 -10.62 -0.95 -5.91
C TRP A 141 -11.13 -1.55 -4.60
N LYS A 142 -12.46 -1.58 -4.42
CA LYS A 142 -13.05 -2.15 -3.20
C LYS A 142 -12.70 -3.64 -3.06
N GLU A 143 -12.62 -4.39 -4.15
CA GLU A 143 -12.37 -5.84 -4.15
C GLU A 143 -10.91 -6.22 -3.94
N ASN A 144 -9.96 -5.41 -4.44
CA ASN A 144 -8.55 -5.81 -4.54
C ASN A 144 -7.57 -4.90 -3.76
N ALA A 145 -8.02 -3.76 -3.20
CA ALA A 145 -7.12 -2.82 -2.53
C ALA A 145 -6.63 -3.27 -1.14
N LEU A 146 -7.13 -4.39 -0.60
CA LEU A 146 -6.71 -4.89 0.71
C LEU A 146 -5.21 -5.18 0.76
N LEU A 147 -4.61 -5.63 -0.35
CA LEU A 147 -3.16 -5.83 -0.42
C LEU A 147 -2.40 -4.51 -0.25
N GLY A 148 -2.88 -3.43 -0.87
CA GLY A 148 -2.30 -2.10 -0.70
C GLY A 148 -2.42 -1.57 0.73
N VAL A 149 -3.49 -1.92 1.45
CA VAL A 149 -3.66 -1.59 2.88
C VAL A 149 -2.57 -2.25 3.73
N PHE A 150 -2.31 -3.55 3.52
CA PHE A 150 -1.23 -4.27 4.22
C PHE A 150 0.14 -3.64 3.94
N TRP A 151 0.45 -3.37 2.67
CA TRP A 151 1.72 -2.72 2.29
C TRP A 151 1.86 -1.31 2.83
N GLY A 152 0.78 -0.52 2.83
CA GLY A 152 0.76 0.81 3.43
C GLY A 152 1.15 0.77 4.89
N ILE A 153 0.45 -0.04 5.69
CA ILE A 153 0.72 -0.18 7.13
C ILE A 153 2.15 -0.67 7.39
N HIS A 154 2.64 -1.61 6.58
CA HIS A 154 4.00 -2.11 6.71
C HIS A 154 5.05 -1.04 6.34
N LEU A 155 4.93 -0.39 5.19
CA LEU A 155 5.98 0.53 4.73
C LEU A 155 6.01 1.85 5.48
N TRP A 156 4.90 2.30 6.05
CA TRP A 156 4.94 3.45 6.95
C TRP A 156 5.77 3.18 8.21
N TYR A 157 5.96 1.92 8.61
CA TYR A 157 6.93 1.59 9.64
C TYR A 157 8.34 1.94 9.13
N ILE A 158 8.72 1.49 7.92
CA ILE A 158 10.05 1.73 7.35
C ILE A 158 10.30 3.22 7.16
N LYS A 159 9.30 3.94 6.62
CA LYS A 159 9.40 5.37 6.30
C LYS A 159 9.53 6.28 7.52
N LEU A 160 9.06 5.83 8.69
CA LEU A 160 9.12 6.57 9.93
C LEU A 160 10.29 6.13 10.84
N LEU A 161 11.18 5.27 10.34
CA LEU A 161 12.40 4.95 11.07
C LEU A 161 13.24 6.23 11.30
N PRO A 162 13.70 6.48 12.55
CA PRO A 162 14.59 7.59 12.83
C PRO A 162 15.87 7.47 12.00
N LYS A 163 16.10 8.44 11.11
CA LYS A 163 17.19 8.41 10.13
C LYS A 163 18.55 8.30 10.81
N GLU A 164 18.77 9.08 11.86
CA GLU A 164 20.04 9.13 12.58
C GLU A 164 20.37 7.78 13.25
N GLU A 165 19.37 7.13 13.85
CA GLU A 165 19.52 5.81 14.47
C GLU A 165 19.78 4.73 13.41
N TYR A 166 19.05 4.78 12.29
CA TYR A 166 19.27 3.87 11.17
C TYR A 166 20.67 4.03 10.54
N GLU A 167 21.15 5.26 10.34
CA GLU A 167 22.49 5.51 9.82
C GLU A 167 23.61 5.06 10.77
N GLN A 168 23.40 5.18 12.09
CA GLN A 168 24.35 4.66 13.07
C GLN A 168 24.51 3.15 12.94
N VAL A 169 23.42 2.42 12.68
CA VAL A 169 23.47 0.98 12.42
C VAL A 169 24.28 0.69 11.17
N LEU A 170 23.95 1.34 10.05
CA LEU A 170 24.64 1.10 8.77
C LEU A 170 26.15 1.34 8.86
N LYS A 171 26.60 2.28 9.70
CA LYS A 171 28.02 2.57 9.93
C LYS A 171 28.69 1.59 10.92
N GLY A 172 27.89 0.87 11.71
CA GLY A 172 28.34 -0.06 12.75
C GLY A 172 28.18 -1.54 12.40
N THR A 173 27.43 -1.88 11.34
CA THR A 173 27.09 -3.27 10.98
C THR A 173 28.31 -4.16 10.77
N ASP A 174 29.41 -3.61 10.24
CA ASP A 174 30.63 -4.37 9.96
C ASP A 174 31.30 -4.94 11.23
N LYS A 175 30.92 -4.43 12.40
CA LYS A 175 31.42 -4.86 13.72
C LYS A 175 30.42 -5.72 14.50
N MET A 176 29.25 -5.99 13.92
CA MET A 176 28.16 -6.72 14.57
C MET A 176 27.98 -8.08 13.90
N THR A 177 27.54 -9.06 14.69
CA THR A 177 27.04 -10.33 14.17
C THR A 177 25.69 -10.13 13.47
N PRO A 178 25.30 -11.01 12.53
CA PRO A 178 23.97 -10.95 11.90
C PRO A 178 22.81 -10.96 12.91
N ALA A 179 22.97 -11.65 14.05
CA ALA A 179 21.97 -11.71 15.10
C ALA A 179 21.81 -10.37 15.84
N GLU A 180 22.92 -9.68 16.14
CA GLU A 180 22.90 -8.36 16.76
C GLU A 180 22.29 -7.30 15.84
N VAL A 181 22.63 -7.34 14.55
CA VAL A 181 22.00 -6.47 13.53
C VAL A 181 20.50 -6.70 13.49
N GLN A 182 20.06 -7.97 13.48
CA GLN A 182 18.65 -8.32 13.47
C GLN A 182 17.92 -7.85 14.75
N ASP A 183 18.50 -8.05 15.93
CA ASP A 183 17.88 -7.63 17.19
C ASP A 183 17.75 -6.12 17.27
N PHE A 184 18.78 -5.38 16.87
CA PHE A 184 18.73 -3.93 16.82
C PHE A 184 17.62 -3.43 15.87
N PHE A 185 17.53 -4.00 14.66
CA PHE A 185 16.45 -3.65 13.74
C PHE A 185 15.08 -3.90 14.37
N LYS A 186 14.88 -5.03 15.05
CA LYS A 186 13.63 -5.32 15.78
C LYS A 186 13.33 -4.30 16.87
N GLN A 187 14.34 -3.83 17.60
CA GLN A 187 14.14 -2.78 18.62
C GLN A 187 13.72 -1.46 17.98
N LEU A 188 14.40 -1.05 16.90
CA LEU A 188 14.07 0.17 16.16
C LEU A 188 12.65 0.08 15.57
N MET A 189 12.29 -1.07 15.02
CA MET A 189 10.94 -1.36 14.54
C MET A 189 9.88 -1.17 15.61
N ARG A 190 10.05 -1.80 16.78
CA ARG A 190 9.11 -1.68 17.90
C ARG A 190 8.98 -0.24 18.37
N LYS A 191 10.08 0.51 18.40
CA LYS A 191 10.07 1.93 18.74
C LYS A 191 9.23 2.73 17.74
N THR A 192 9.41 2.50 16.44
CA THR A 192 8.63 3.19 15.40
C THR A 192 7.17 2.84 15.48
N ILE A 193 6.83 1.57 15.61
CA ILE A 193 5.43 1.11 15.68
C ILE A 193 4.73 1.65 16.94
N ALA A 194 5.47 1.83 18.03
CA ALA A 194 4.94 2.44 19.25
C ALA A 194 4.74 3.97 19.15
N SER A 195 5.31 4.63 18.14
CA SER A 195 5.23 6.09 17.99
C SER A 195 3.84 6.59 17.60
N ASP A 196 3.50 7.79 18.06
CA ASP A 196 2.21 8.42 17.73
C ASP A 196 2.07 8.68 16.23
N ALA A 197 3.17 9.06 15.56
CA ALA A 197 3.19 9.31 14.12
C ALA A 197 2.82 8.05 13.32
N TYR A 198 3.36 6.88 13.70
CA TYR A 198 3.02 5.62 13.06
C TYR A 198 1.56 5.23 13.36
N LYS A 199 1.16 5.30 14.62
CA LYS A 199 -0.20 4.97 15.07
C LYS A 199 -1.26 5.80 14.37
N GLU A 200 -1.06 7.11 14.27
CA GLU A 200 -1.96 8.02 13.55
C GLU A 200 -2.06 7.65 12.07
N ARG A 201 -0.91 7.37 11.43
CA ARG A 201 -0.86 6.98 10.02
C ARG A 201 -1.57 5.66 9.74
N ALA A 202 -1.25 4.63 10.51
CA ALA A 202 -1.75 3.29 10.30
C ALA A 202 -3.25 3.19 10.61
N SER A 203 -3.72 3.85 11.67
CA SER A 203 -5.16 3.95 11.98
C SER A 203 -5.93 4.72 10.90
N ALA A 204 -5.37 5.81 10.34
CA ALA A 204 -6.00 6.54 9.25
C ALA A 204 -6.18 5.68 7.98
N ILE A 205 -5.21 4.82 7.66
CA ILE A 205 -5.31 3.84 6.56
C ILE A 205 -6.48 2.87 6.81
N LEU A 206 -6.54 2.28 8.00
CA LEU A 206 -7.61 1.33 8.37
C LEU A 206 -9.00 1.97 8.31
N ILE A 207 -9.13 3.19 8.84
CA ILE A 207 -10.39 3.96 8.82
C ILE A 207 -10.83 4.22 7.38
N HIS A 208 -9.94 4.77 6.54
CA HIS A 208 -10.27 5.02 5.15
C HIS A 208 -10.62 3.73 4.38
N ALA A 209 -9.85 2.66 4.59
CA ALA A 209 -10.11 1.37 3.94
C ALA A 209 -11.49 0.79 4.33
N TYR A 210 -11.91 0.97 5.58
CA TYR A 210 -13.24 0.61 6.03
C TYR A 210 -14.33 1.51 5.42
N GLU A 211 -14.18 2.82 5.53
CA GLU A 211 -15.16 3.80 5.02
C GLU A 211 -15.37 3.70 3.50
N PHE A 212 -14.31 3.44 2.74
CA PHE A 212 -14.38 3.28 1.30
C PHE A 212 -14.89 1.88 0.86
N GLY A 213 -15.05 0.95 1.80
CA GLY A 213 -15.60 -0.39 1.56
C GLY A 213 -14.59 -1.42 1.04
N VAL A 214 -13.29 -1.19 1.28
CA VAL A 214 -12.24 -2.22 1.08
C VAL A 214 -12.35 -3.28 2.19
N ILE A 215 -12.57 -2.83 3.43
CA ILE A 215 -12.82 -3.66 4.61
C ILE A 215 -14.31 -3.57 4.94
N THR A 216 -15.04 -4.68 4.90
CA THR A 216 -16.47 -4.72 5.27
C THR A 216 -16.87 -6.01 5.97
N LYS A 217 -17.90 -5.95 6.83
CA LYS A 217 -18.54 -7.14 7.42
C LYS A 217 -18.96 -8.13 6.34
N GLY A 218 -18.50 -9.37 6.47
CA GLY A 218 -19.02 -10.50 5.69
C GLY A 218 -18.46 -10.66 4.27
N LYS A 219 -17.58 -9.78 3.78
CA LYS A 219 -16.88 -9.98 2.50
C LYS A 219 -16.03 -11.26 2.50
N ILE A 220 -15.61 -11.67 3.68
CA ILE A 220 -14.67 -12.79 3.87
C ILE A 220 -15.38 -14.12 4.15
N VAL A 221 -16.68 -14.10 4.48
CA VAL A 221 -17.48 -15.32 4.68
C VAL A 221 -17.89 -15.97 3.34
N ARG A 222 -17.74 -15.26 2.22
CA ARG A 222 -18.18 -15.71 0.89
C ARG A 222 -17.07 -16.31 0.01
N GLU A 223 -15.82 -16.28 0.46
CA GLU A 223 -14.67 -16.77 -0.32
C GLU A 223 -14.03 -18.06 0.26
N ASN A 224 -14.68 -18.72 1.24
CA ASN A 224 -14.32 -20.06 1.74
C ASN A 224 -15.30 -21.12 1.25
#